data_AF-F5J1D2-F1
#
_entry.id   AF-F5J1D2-F1
#
_cell.length_a   1.000
_cell.length_b   1.000
_cell.length_c   1.000
_cell.angle_alpha   90.00
_cell.angle_beta   90.00
_cell.angle_gamma   90.00
#
_symmetry.space_group_name_H-M   'P 1'
#
loop_
_entity.id
_entity.type
_entity.pdbx_description
1 polymer ?
#
loop_
_entity_poly.entity_id
_entity_poly.type
_entity_poly.pdbx_seq_one_letter_code
_entity_poly.pdbx_strand_id
1 'polypeptide(L)'
;MVHLVYCDDKAKVLNKILEGSKTMVVRGAAGRKFPHSRVNEGEILYFIQKGTKKISAEAIVTHVENYVKLTDDQAINILKHNQSKLNLTDKQKERWHKKCLILIEFSDVREIEPALDFDHQSTMDDWLMMDKIEDVVVGTSIPYNYDKIRFK
;
A
#
# COMPACT_ATOMS: atom_id res chain seq x y z
N MET A 1 6.66 -10.65 6.65
CA MET A 1 5.46 -10.84 5.79
C MET A 1 5.70 -10.09 4.48
N VAL A 2 4.82 -10.28 3.50
CA VAL A 2 4.78 -9.44 2.30
C VAL A 2 3.40 -8.81 2.14
N HIS A 3 3.36 -7.69 1.43
CA HIS A 3 2.14 -6.92 1.22
C HIS A 3 1.89 -6.69 -0.26
N LEU A 4 0.65 -6.83 -0.70
CA LEU A 4 0.23 -6.40 -2.03
C LEU A 4 -0.57 -5.10 -1.91
N VAL A 5 -0.10 -4.05 -2.61
CA VAL A 5 -0.65 -2.70 -2.56
C VAL A 5 -1.27 -2.36 -3.91
N TYR A 6 -2.56 -2.03 -3.93
CA TYR A 6 -3.24 -1.60 -5.15
C TYR A 6 -2.95 -0.14 -5.45
N CYS A 7 -2.35 0.11 -6.61
CA CYS A 7 -2.01 1.42 -7.12
C CYS A 7 -3.18 2.01 -7.92
N ASP A 8 -3.56 3.24 -7.55
CA ASP A 8 -4.55 4.05 -8.27
C ASP A 8 -4.03 4.42 -9.68
N ASP A 9 -4.72 3.92 -10.71
CA ASP A 9 -4.37 4.09 -12.11
C ASP A 9 -4.57 5.52 -12.59
N LYS A 10 -5.66 6.19 -12.16
CA LYS A 10 -5.97 7.58 -12.51
C LYS A 10 -4.90 8.53 -12.00
N ALA A 11 -4.32 8.24 -10.84
CA ALA A 11 -3.23 9.00 -10.25
C ALA A 11 -1.84 8.53 -10.70
N LYS A 12 -1.76 7.52 -11.59
CA LYS A 12 -0.52 6.91 -12.10
C LYS A 12 0.45 6.51 -10.99
N VAL A 13 -0.08 5.94 -9.90
CA VAL A 13 0.71 5.66 -8.69
C VAL A 13 1.88 4.72 -8.97
N LEU A 14 1.67 3.65 -9.76
CA LEU A 14 2.73 2.71 -10.11
C LEU A 14 3.86 3.38 -10.90
N ASN A 15 3.52 4.21 -11.90
CA ASN A 15 4.52 4.93 -12.69
C ASN A 15 5.35 5.87 -11.82
N LYS A 16 4.71 6.58 -10.87
CA LYS A 16 5.42 7.46 -9.91
C LYS A 16 6.39 6.70 -9.01
N ILE A 17 6.04 5.46 -8.66
CA ILE A 17 6.90 4.58 -7.86
C ILE A 17 8.11 4.14 -8.69
N LEU A 18 7.88 3.66 -9.92
CA LEU A 18 8.92 3.19 -10.83
C LEU A 18 9.90 4.31 -11.24
N GLU A 19 9.41 5.53 -11.47
CA GLU A 19 10.27 6.69 -11.79
C GLU A 19 10.94 7.30 -10.55
N GLY A 20 10.64 6.81 -9.34
CA GLY A 20 11.21 7.28 -8.08
C GLY A 20 10.63 8.60 -7.54
N SER A 21 9.61 9.17 -8.20
CA SER A 21 8.94 10.40 -7.73
C SER A 21 7.98 10.17 -6.57
N LYS A 22 7.69 8.91 -6.21
CA LYS A 22 6.90 8.51 -5.05
C LYS A 22 7.62 7.38 -4.30
N THR A 23 8.08 7.69 -3.09
CA THR A 23 8.83 6.77 -2.21
C THR A 23 8.07 6.43 -0.93
N MET A 24 6.82 6.88 -0.82
CA MET A 24 5.97 6.60 0.33
C MET A 24 4.52 6.36 -0.12
N VAL A 25 3.85 5.37 0.46
CA VAL A 25 2.40 5.13 0.30
C VAL A 25 1.65 5.51 1.57
N VAL A 26 0.37 5.83 1.43
CA VAL A 26 -0.51 6.17 2.55
C VAL A 26 -1.82 5.41 2.45
N ARG A 27 -2.34 4.94 3.59
CA ARG A 27 -3.72 4.48 3.73
C ARG A 27 -4.36 5.16 4.92
N GLY A 28 -5.59 5.62 4.72
CA GLY A 28 -6.38 6.33 5.72
C GLY A 28 -7.76 5.73 5.92
N ALA A 29 -8.26 5.81 7.15
CA ALA A 29 -9.60 5.36 7.53
C ALA A 29 -10.17 6.18 8.70
N ALA A 30 -11.50 6.15 8.88
CA ALA A 30 -12.15 6.85 9.99
C ALA A 30 -11.77 6.30 11.38
N GLY A 31 -11.45 5.01 11.45
CA GLY A 31 -10.93 4.32 12.63
C GLY A 31 -9.79 3.39 12.24
N ARG A 32 -9.16 2.75 13.23
CA ARG A 32 -8.06 1.80 12.98
C ARG A 32 -8.54 0.67 12.08
N LYS A 33 -7.95 0.55 10.89
CA LYS A 33 -8.21 -0.51 9.91
C LYS A 33 -6.88 -1.04 9.39
N PHE A 34 -6.86 -2.31 9.00
CA PHE A 34 -5.73 -2.89 8.28
C PHE A 34 -5.36 -1.99 7.07
N PRO A 35 -4.07 -1.74 6.79
CA PRO A 35 -2.86 -2.35 7.35
C PRO A 35 -2.25 -1.60 8.55
N HIS A 36 -2.99 -0.69 9.20
CA HIS A 36 -2.49 0.06 10.35
C HIS A 36 -1.92 -0.88 11.44
N SER A 37 -0.72 -0.55 11.95
CA SER A 37 0.02 -1.36 12.93
C SER A 37 0.38 -2.79 12.48
N ARG A 38 0.36 -3.07 11.17
CA ARG A 38 0.59 -4.42 10.61
C ARG A 38 1.68 -4.44 9.53
N VAL A 39 2.41 -3.35 9.34
CA VAL A 39 3.55 -3.29 8.40
C VAL A 39 4.78 -2.94 9.22
N ASN A 40 5.88 -3.65 8.99
CA ASN A 40 7.14 -3.48 9.69
C ASN A 40 8.25 -3.10 8.71
N GLU A 41 9.27 -2.41 9.21
CA GLU A 41 10.50 -2.14 8.47
C GLU A 41 11.19 -3.45 8.07
N GLY A 42 11.74 -3.48 6.85
CA GLY A 42 12.34 -4.67 6.24
C GLY A 42 11.35 -5.61 5.54
N GLU A 43 10.04 -5.40 5.65
CA GLU A 43 9.04 -6.17 4.89
C GLU A 43 8.97 -5.71 3.42
N ILE A 44 8.39 -6.55 2.56
CA ILE A 44 8.32 -6.29 1.11
C ILE A 44 6.93 -5.78 0.74
N LEU A 45 6.89 -4.69 -0.03
CA LEU A 45 5.71 -4.23 -0.75
C LEU A 45 5.78 -4.70 -2.19
N TYR A 46 4.73 -5.35 -2.66
CA TYR A 46 4.43 -5.61 -4.06
C TYR A 46 3.38 -4.62 -4.55
N PHE A 47 3.53 -4.14 -5.77
CA PHE A 47 2.64 -3.14 -6.35
C PHE A 47 1.90 -3.71 -7.55
N ILE A 48 0.58 -3.55 -7.54
CA ILE A 48 -0.33 -3.95 -8.62
C ILE A 48 -1.15 -2.74 -9.07
N GLN A 49 -1.17 -2.48 -10.37
CA GLN A 49 -2.07 -1.45 -10.90
C GLN A 49 -3.52 -1.95 -10.83
N LYS A 50 -4.41 -1.11 -10.29
CA LYS A 50 -5.83 -1.45 -10.21
C LYS A 50 -6.39 -1.74 -11.61
N GLY A 51 -7.05 -2.89 -11.76
CA GLY A 51 -7.67 -3.32 -13.01
C GLY A 51 -6.77 -4.13 -13.96
N THR A 52 -5.45 -4.21 -13.75
CA THR A 52 -4.56 -4.95 -14.67
C THR A 52 -4.39 -6.41 -14.31
N LYS A 53 -4.57 -6.78 -13.04
CA LYS A 53 -4.18 -8.10 -12.49
C LYS A 53 -2.69 -8.44 -12.71
N LYS A 54 -1.84 -7.41 -12.83
CA LYS A 54 -0.39 -7.57 -13.01
C LYS A 54 0.36 -6.96 -11.83
N ILE A 55 1.08 -7.80 -11.10
CA ILE A 55 2.00 -7.38 -10.05
C ILE A 55 3.33 -7.07 -10.73
N SER A 56 3.73 -5.80 -10.71
CA SER A 56 4.75 -5.29 -11.64
C SER A 56 5.96 -4.69 -10.97
N ALA A 57 5.92 -4.46 -9.65
CA ALA A 57 7.07 -3.95 -8.92
C ALA A 57 7.10 -4.45 -7.49
N GLU A 58 8.28 -4.45 -6.89
CA GLU A 58 8.50 -4.66 -5.46
C GLU A 58 9.40 -3.56 -4.87
N ALA A 59 9.31 -3.36 -3.56
CA ALA A 59 10.16 -2.46 -2.80
C ALA A 59 10.30 -2.93 -1.34
N ILE A 60 11.33 -2.44 -0.64
CA ILE A 60 11.60 -2.76 0.76
C ILE A 60 11.08 -1.62 1.63
N VAL A 61 10.30 -1.93 2.66
CA VAL A 61 9.83 -0.95 3.64
C VAL A 61 11.01 -0.44 4.47
N THR A 62 11.20 0.88 4.50
CA THR A 62 12.29 1.52 5.25
C THR A 62 11.80 2.24 6.49
N HIS A 63 10.57 2.73 6.48
CA HIS A 63 9.99 3.42 7.63
C HIS A 63 8.47 3.32 7.66
N VAL A 64 7.88 3.27 8.87
CA VAL A 64 6.43 3.20 9.06
C VAL A 64 5.95 4.16 10.15
N GLU A 65 5.03 5.04 9.78
CA GLU A 65 4.35 5.95 10.71
C GLU A 65 2.88 5.55 10.87
N ASN A 66 2.44 5.37 12.11
CA ASN A 66 1.07 4.99 12.43
C ASN A 66 0.40 6.07 13.30
N TYR A 67 -0.72 6.60 12.84
CA TYR A 67 -1.46 7.66 13.52
C TYR A 67 -2.90 7.25 13.81
N VAL A 68 -3.42 7.67 14.96
CA VAL A 68 -4.81 7.44 15.38
C VAL A 68 -5.37 8.71 16.03
N LYS A 69 -6.69 8.88 15.96
CA LYS A 69 -7.43 10.00 16.57
C LYS A 69 -6.90 11.38 16.15
N LEU A 70 -6.44 11.51 14.91
CA LEU A 70 -5.99 12.80 14.35
C LEU A 70 -7.16 13.79 14.29
N THR A 71 -6.87 15.04 14.61
CA THR A 71 -7.70 16.17 14.18
C THR A 71 -7.50 16.42 12.69
N ASP A 72 -8.40 17.19 12.09
CA ASP A 72 -8.34 17.53 10.67
C ASP A 72 -7.03 18.29 10.34
N ASP A 73 -6.66 19.27 11.17
CA ASP A 73 -5.40 20.01 11.01
C ASP A 73 -4.16 19.11 11.13
N GLN A 74 -4.18 18.14 12.05
CA GLN A 74 -3.06 17.19 12.18
C GLN A 74 -2.94 16.31 10.94
N ALA A 75 -4.05 15.78 10.42
CA ALA A 75 -4.05 14.96 9.21
C ALA A 75 -3.55 15.77 7.99
N ILE A 76 -4.02 17.01 7.82
CA ILE A 76 -3.56 17.91 6.76
C ILE A 76 -2.05 18.16 6.89
N ASN A 77 -1.57 18.47 8.09
CA ASN A 77 -0.16 18.76 8.32
C ASN A 77 0.73 17.55 8.04
N ILE A 78 0.34 16.34 8.47
CA ILE A 78 1.09 15.10 8.21
C ILE A 78 1.20 14.84 6.70
N LEU A 79 0.08 14.92 5.97
CA LEU A 79 0.08 14.72 4.52
C LEU A 79 0.91 15.78 3.80
N LYS A 80 0.84 17.04 4.23
CA LYS A 80 1.62 18.15 3.68
C LYS A 80 3.12 17.97 3.93
N HIS A 81 3.52 17.58 5.14
CA HIS A 81 4.92 17.40 5.51
C HIS A 81 5.58 16.27 4.71
N ASN A 82 4.83 15.20 4.45
CA ASN A 82 5.30 14.05 3.69
C ASN A 82 5.02 14.13 2.18
N GLN A 83 4.49 15.26 1.67
CA GLN A 83 4.01 15.37 0.30
C GLN A 83 5.11 15.16 -0.75
N SER A 84 6.37 15.52 -0.46
CA SER A 84 7.50 15.28 -1.37
C SER A 84 7.75 13.79 -1.63
N LYS A 85 7.54 12.94 -0.61
CA LYS A 85 7.64 11.48 -0.70
C LYS A 85 6.35 10.82 -1.21
N LEU A 86 5.21 11.37 -0.81
CA LEU A 86 3.89 10.81 -1.14
C LEU A 86 3.45 11.18 -2.56
N ASN A 87 3.82 12.34 -3.08
CA ASN A 87 3.45 12.82 -4.42
C ASN A 87 1.94 12.64 -4.73
N LEU A 88 1.08 13.06 -3.79
CA LEU A 88 -0.37 12.92 -3.91
C LEU A 88 -0.97 13.98 -4.84
N THR A 89 -1.96 13.61 -5.62
CA THR A 89 -2.87 14.57 -6.26
C THR A 89 -3.82 15.20 -5.23
N ASP A 90 -4.47 16.31 -5.55
CA ASP A 90 -5.41 16.95 -4.61
C ASP A 90 -6.59 16.03 -4.25
N LYS A 91 -7.11 15.27 -5.22
CA LYS A 91 -8.12 14.22 -4.97
C LYS A 91 -7.63 13.15 -3.98
N GLN A 92 -6.35 12.79 -4.03
CA GLN A 92 -5.77 11.83 -3.09
C GLN A 92 -5.59 12.46 -1.71
N LYS A 93 -5.19 13.74 -1.61
CA LYS A 93 -5.12 14.46 -0.33
C LYS A 93 -6.49 14.48 0.35
N GLU A 94 -7.56 14.79 -0.38
CA GLU A 94 -8.93 14.73 0.11
C GLU A 94 -9.34 13.31 0.53
N ARG A 95 -9.04 12.30 -0.29
CA ARG A 95 -9.34 10.89 0.01
C ARG A 95 -8.66 10.43 1.30
N TRP A 96 -7.40 10.80 1.50
CA TRP A 96 -6.59 10.37 2.64
C TRP A 96 -6.72 11.28 3.85
N HIS A 97 -7.43 12.40 3.77
CA HIS A 97 -7.77 13.21 4.93
C HIS A 97 -8.72 12.42 5.86
N LYS A 98 -8.12 11.68 6.79
CA LYS A 98 -8.78 10.72 7.69
C LYS A 98 -8.14 10.76 9.08
N LYS A 99 -8.92 10.33 10.09
CA LYS A 99 -8.52 10.37 11.50
C LYS A 99 -7.51 9.30 11.92
N CYS A 100 -7.36 8.24 11.12
CA CYS A 100 -6.34 7.22 11.29
C CYS A 100 -5.57 7.07 9.97
N LEU A 101 -4.25 7.17 10.04
CA LEU A 101 -3.35 7.08 8.90
C LEU A 101 -2.25 6.06 9.18
N ILE A 102 -1.82 5.38 8.13
CA ILE A 102 -0.54 4.69 8.07
C ILE A 102 0.22 5.21 6.85
N LEU A 103 1.45 5.68 7.06
CA LEU A 103 2.38 6.11 6.02
C LEU A 103 3.54 5.11 6.02
N ILE A 104 3.93 4.65 4.84
CA ILE A 104 4.94 3.60 4.67
C ILE A 104 5.93 4.07 3.62
N GLU A 105 7.13 4.39 4.06
CA GLU A 105 8.27 4.71 3.20
C GLU A 105 8.93 3.42 2.74
N PHE A 106 9.46 3.45 1.53
CA PHE A 106 10.13 2.31 0.92
C PHE A 106 11.29 2.76 0.03
N SER A 107 12.23 1.84 -0.18
CA SER A 107 13.38 1.99 -1.07
C SER A 107 13.54 0.74 -1.95
N ASP A 108 14.60 0.74 -2.77
CA ASP A 108 15.01 -0.42 -3.56
C ASP A 108 13.89 -0.94 -4.48
N VAL A 109 13.20 0.01 -5.12
CA VAL A 109 12.15 -0.30 -6.09
C VAL A 109 12.74 -1.09 -7.25
N ARG A 110 12.15 -2.25 -7.53
CA ARG A 110 12.52 -3.11 -8.65
C ARG A 110 11.29 -3.43 -9.48
N GLU A 111 11.43 -3.29 -10.79
CA GLU A 111 10.43 -3.78 -11.73
C GLU A 111 10.49 -5.31 -11.82
N ILE A 112 9.33 -5.96 -11.94
CA ILE A 112 9.21 -7.41 -12.06
C ILE A 112 8.89 -7.73 -13.52
N GLU A 113 9.86 -8.33 -14.22
CA GLU A 113 9.71 -8.73 -15.62
C GLU A 113 9.97 -10.24 -15.81
N PRO A 114 9.01 -11.00 -16.37
CA PRO A 114 7.64 -10.58 -16.67
C PRO A 114 6.82 -10.33 -15.39
N ALA A 115 5.86 -9.42 -15.46
CA ALA A 115 4.95 -9.15 -14.35
C ALA A 115 4.17 -10.41 -13.94
N LEU A 116 3.98 -10.60 -12.63
CA LEU A 116 3.27 -11.76 -12.11
C LEU A 116 1.76 -11.60 -12.33
N ASP A 117 1.12 -12.68 -12.78
CA ASP A 117 -0.32 -12.74 -12.94
C ASP A 117 -1.01 -12.93 -11.59
N PHE A 118 -1.75 -11.92 -11.15
CA PHE A 118 -2.52 -11.95 -9.91
C PHE A 118 -3.78 -12.78 -10.07
N ASP A 119 -3.94 -13.78 -9.21
CA ASP A 119 -5.17 -14.54 -9.10
C ASP A 119 -6.16 -13.82 -8.18
N HIS A 120 -7.36 -13.57 -8.72
CA HIS A 120 -8.31 -12.67 -8.08
C HIS A 120 -8.80 -13.24 -6.75
N GLN A 121 -8.44 -12.55 -5.67
CA GLN A 121 -8.97 -12.83 -4.34
C GLN A 121 -10.35 -12.17 -4.18
N SER A 122 -11.30 -12.88 -3.57
CA SER A 122 -12.65 -12.38 -3.26
C SER A 122 -12.61 -11.42 -2.06
N THR A 123 -11.91 -10.31 -2.22
CA THR A 123 -11.71 -9.26 -1.22
C THR A 123 -11.92 -7.90 -1.86
N MET A 124 -12.55 -6.99 -1.12
CA MET A 124 -12.74 -5.60 -1.54
C MET A 124 -11.60 -4.69 -1.07
N ASP A 125 -10.60 -5.23 -0.38
CA ASP A 125 -9.51 -4.45 0.18
C ASP A 125 -8.47 -4.06 -0.87
N ASP A 126 -8.12 -2.78 -0.94
CA ASP A 126 -7.02 -2.26 -1.75
C ASP A 126 -5.62 -2.57 -1.13
N TRP A 127 -5.53 -3.55 -0.21
CA TRP A 127 -4.28 -4.00 0.42
C TRP A 127 -4.41 -5.43 0.93
N LEU A 128 -3.42 -6.28 0.67
CA LEU A 128 -3.36 -7.65 1.17
C LEU A 128 -2.04 -7.90 1.92
N MET A 129 -2.07 -8.79 2.92
CA MET A 129 -0.89 -9.27 3.63
C MET A 129 -0.86 -10.79 3.52
N MET A 130 0.32 -11.34 3.27
CA MET A 130 0.54 -12.78 3.08
C MET A 130 1.96 -13.17 3.49
N ASP A 131 2.25 -14.47 3.56
CA ASP A 131 3.59 -14.93 3.93
C ASP A 131 4.56 -14.75 2.75
N LYS A 132 4.08 -15.03 1.53
CA LYS A 132 4.84 -14.98 0.30
C LYS A 132 3.94 -14.60 -0.88
N ILE A 133 4.50 -13.99 -1.92
CA ILE A 133 3.71 -13.42 -3.03
C ILE A 133 3.02 -14.49 -3.86
N GLU A 134 3.56 -15.71 -3.90
CA GLU A 134 3.03 -16.86 -4.63
C GLU A 134 1.64 -17.29 -4.15
N ASP A 135 1.26 -16.93 -2.91
CA ASP A 135 -0.06 -17.23 -2.34
C ASP A 135 -1.21 -16.54 -3.09
N VAL A 136 -0.91 -15.57 -3.95
CA VAL A 136 -1.90 -14.83 -4.75
C VAL A 136 -1.57 -14.77 -6.26
N VAL A 137 -0.65 -15.60 -6.73
CA VAL A 137 -0.26 -15.67 -8.15
C VAL A 137 -0.96 -16.85 -8.83
N VAL A 138 -1.34 -16.67 -10.10
CA VAL A 138 -2.00 -17.72 -10.91
C VAL A 138 -1.19 -19.01 -10.90
N GLY A 139 -1.84 -20.12 -10.60
CA GLY A 139 -1.25 -21.47 -10.55
C GLY A 139 -0.80 -21.93 -9.16
N THR A 140 -0.50 -21.00 -8.24
CA THR A 140 -0.09 -21.31 -6.85
C THR A 140 -0.98 -20.67 -5.79
N SER A 141 -1.91 -19.81 -6.22
CA SER A 141 -2.86 -19.09 -5.39
C SER A 141 -3.64 -19.99 -4.44
N ILE A 142 -3.78 -19.52 -3.21
CA ILE A 142 -4.59 -20.13 -2.17
C ILE A 142 -5.65 -19.13 -1.70
N PRO A 143 -6.79 -19.59 -1.14
CA PRO A 143 -7.81 -18.68 -0.63
C PRO A 143 -7.24 -17.72 0.43
N TYR A 144 -7.45 -16.42 0.24
CA TYR A 144 -6.99 -15.41 1.18
C TYR A 144 -7.55 -15.61 2.59
N ASN A 145 -6.65 -15.68 3.59
CA ASN A 145 -7.00 -15.85 4.99
C ASN A 145 -6.94 -14.53 5.78
N TYR A 146 -8.08 -14.11 6.34
CA TYR A 146 -8.22 -12.89 7.15
C TYR A 146 -7.71 -13.01 8.60
N ASP A 147 -7.39 -14.20 9.10
CA ASP A 147 -7.02 -14.41 10.51
C ASP A 147 -5.77 -13.62 10.91
N LYS A 148 -4.85 -13.42 9.96
CA LYS A 148 -3.61 -12.66 10.17
C LYS A 148 -3.83 -11.14 10.30
N ILE A 149 -4.95 -10.63 9.78
CA ILE A 149 -5.23 -9.19 9.75
C ILE A 149 -6.20 -8.71 10.84
N ARG A 150 -6.87 -9.61 11.56
CA ARG A 150 -7.78 -9.26 12.66
C ARG A 150 -7.00 -8.58 13.80
N PHE A 151 -7.49 -7.44 14.27
CA PHE A 151 -6.99 -6.86 15.51
C PHE A 151 -7.44 -7.74 16.67
N LYS A 152 -6.48 -8.20 17.49
CA LYS A 152 -6.78 -8.84 18.79
C LYS A 152 -7.17 -7.76 19.80
#